data_AF-A0A126NVR8-F1
#
_entry.id   AF-A0A126NVR8-F1
#
_cell.length_a   1.000
_cell.length_b   1.000
_cell.length_c   1.000
_cell.angle_alpha   90.00
_cell.angle_beta   90.00
_cell.angle_gamma   90.00
#
_symmetry.space_group_name_H-M   'P 1'
#
loop_
_entity.id
_entity.type
_entity.pdbx_description
1 polymer ?
#
loop_
_entity_poly.entity_id
_entity_poly.type
_entity_poly.pdbx_seq_one_letter_code
_entity_poly.pdbx_strand_id
1 'polypeptide(L)'
;MNGDGAGVNTQAKRQTIATADGWYDLAKVVEERLARIGHGDREGVYQAFAREHGVSRHVPQRLARASRFLATLAEETPFEFLASRLRSQPLASVSVIARWYNYAPDHATRAAEDLVDGKISLTGLIAQERADRSTGERVAGATDRAWQTYASVKASEFVEGLYPAAKFVWAARGWGPDGPRFNNKIPGLLGRMKFLPSLHLAFTVSDPDRHLLVCVLSAQGEKRRVPTAIAQLVLTLTGYARRGYDVLLLVGLSEDLEVARIVLDQLGRPDDVQAHLLDLS
;
A
#
# COMPACT_ATOMS: atom_id res chain seq x y z
N MET A 1 43.40 15.81 48.34
CA MET A 1 43.60 14.87 47.22
C MET A 1 42.50 13.84 47.25
N ASN A 2 41.72 13.80 46.17
CA ASN A 2 40.96 12.69 45.56
C ASN A 2 40.33 11.64 46.51
N GLY A 3 39.03 11.37 46.52
CA GLY A 3 38.00 11.57 45.50
C GLY A 3 37.16 10.31 45.44
N ASP A 4 36.20 10.16 46.36
CA ASP A 4 35.25 9.03 46.36
C ASP A 4 34.05 9.40 45.48
N GLY A 5 34.18 9.02 44.20
CA GLY A 5 33.11 9.09 43.22
C GLY A 5 32.03 8.04 43.54
N ALA A 6 30.97 8.49 44.20
CA ALA A 6 29.70 7.77 44.25
C ALA A 6 29.17 7.63 42.81
N GLY A 7 29.41 6.45 42.23
CA GLY A 7 28.81 6.03 40.97
C GLY A 7 27.30 5.96 41.13
N VAL A 8 26.61 7.03 40.75
CA VAL A 8 25.16 7.06 40.60
C VAL A 8 24.80 6.06 39.51
N ASN A 9 24.35 4.89 39.92
CA ASN A 9 23.88 3.83 39.04
C ASN A 9 22.50 4.21 38.50
N THR A 10 22.48 5.13 37.53
CA THR A 10 21.26 5.56 36.82
C THR A 10 20.90 4.54 35.74
N GLN A 11 20.64 3.29 36.13
CA GLN A 11 19.82 2.41 35.30
C GLN A 11 18.37 2.89 35.42
N ALA A 12 18.06 3.95 34.69
CA ALA A 12 16.68 4.36 34.43
C ALA A 12 15.95 3.13 33.87
N LYS A 13 15.03 2.57 34.68
CA LYS A 13 14.02 1.61 34.25
C LYS A 13 13.48 2.12 32.92
N ARG A 14 13.80 1.45 31.81
CA ARG A 14 13.13 1.68 30.53
C ARG A 14 11.65 1.47 30.79
N GLN A 15 10.89 2.56 30.89
CA GLN A 15 9.46 2.48 31.08
C GLN A 15 8.90 1.70 29.88
N THR A 16 8.31 0.55 30.15
CA THR A 16 7.60 -0.24 29.15
C THR A 16 6.32 0.51 28.83
N ILE A 17 6.37 1.44 27.88
CA ILE A 17 5.33 2.42 27.58
C ILE A 17 4.02 1.83 27.01
N ALA A 18 3.88 0.51 26.96
CA ALA A 18 2.65 -0.10 26.44
C ALA A 18 2.28 -1.35 27.23
N THR A 19 1.78 -1.17 28.45
CA THR A 19 0.76 -2.10 28.95
C THR A 19 -0.48 -2.02 28.05
N ALA A 20 -1.29 -3.07 28.02
CA ALA A 20 -2.49 -3.15 27.17
C ALA A 20 -3.42 -1.94 27.37
N ASP A 21 -3.40 -1.32 28.55
CA ASP A 21 -4.30 -0.22 28.91
C ASP A 21 -3.76 1.19 28.58
N GLY A 22 -2.44 1.38 28.37
CA GLY A 22 -1.85 2.72 28.28
C GLY A 22 -1.56 3.23 26.86
N TRP A 23 -1.49 2.33 25.87
CA TRP A 23 -1.00 2.70 24.54
C TRP A 23 -1.99 3.60 23.77
N TYR A 24 -3.30 3.40 23.97
CA TYR A 24 -4.30 4.12 23.19
C TYR A 24 -4.34 5.61 23.54
N ASP A 25 -4.19 5.94 24.83
CA ASP A 25 -4.11 7.34 25.28
C ASP A 25 -2.85 8.03 24.76
N LEU A 26 -1.72 7.33 24.76
CA LEU A 26 -0.49 7.84 24.14
C LEU A 26 -0.66 8.05 22.63
N ALA A 27 -1.41 7.18 21.95
CA ALA A 27 -1.70 7.34 20.54
C ALA A 27 -2.57 8.58 20.26
N LYS A 28 -3.53 8.91 21.13
CA LYS A 28 -4.29 10.17 21.04
C LYS A 28 -3.38 11.39 21.19
N VAL A 29 -2.44 11.38 22.14
CA VAL A 29 -1.47 12.47 22.30
C VAL A 29 -0.63 12.64 21.03
N VAL A 30 -0.20 11.54 20.39
CA VAL A 30 0.52 11.61 19.12
C VAL A 30 -0.35 12.20 18.01
N GLU A 31 -1.61 11.76 17.87
CA GLU A 31 -2.53 12.28 16.85
C GLU A 31 -2.85 13.78 17.06
N GLU A 32 -3.05 14.22 18.29
CA GLU A 32 -3.26 15.65 18.60
C GLU A 32 -2.03 16.50 18.21
N ARG A 33 -0.82 16.01 18.47
CA ARG A 33 0.41 16.71 18.04
C ARG A 33 0.50 16.75 16.52
N LEU A 34 0.18 15.65 15.84
CA LEU A 34 0.16 15.57 14.38
C LEU A 34 -0.93 16.46 13.75
N ALA A 35 -2.04 16.72 14.44
CA ALA A 35 -3.09 17.60 13.94
C ALA A 35 -2.70 19.09 14.00
N ARG A 36 -1.77 19.47 14.89
CA ARG A 36 -1.30 20.86 15.06
C ARG A 36 -0.25 21.30 14.03
N ILE A 37 0.40 20.36 13.37
CA ILE A 37 1.38 20.63 12.32
C ILE A 37 0.75 20.52 10.93
N GLY A 38 1.10 21.45 10.04
CA GLY A 38 0.73 21.41 8.63
C GLY A 38 1.39 20.25 7.87
N HIS A 39 1.06 20.11 6.58
CA HIS A 39 1.68 19.10 5.72
C HIS A 39 3.20 19.29 5.64
N GLY A 40 3.99 18.35 6.19
CA GLY A 40 5.43 18.26 5.95
C GLY A 40 6.29 17.84 7.14
N ASP A 41 5.90 18.14 8.40
CA ASP A 41 6.79 17.97 9.57
C ASP A 41 6.42 16.82 10.51
N ARG A 42 5.77 15.78 9.97
CA ARG A 42 5.31 14.63 10.76
C ARG A 42 6.47 13.87 11.41
N GLU A 43 7.60 13.79 10.70
CA GLU A 43 8.79 13.10 11.18
C GLU A 43 9.45 13.83 12.36
N GLY A 44 9.43 15.17 12.37
CA GLY A 44 9.88 15.97 13.51
C GLY A 44 9.07 15.66 14.78
N VAL A 45 7.75 15.56 14.65
CA VAL A 45 6.86 15.19 15.77
C VAL A 45 7.15 13.78 16.28
N TYR A 46 7.35 12.79 15.39
CA TYR A 46 7.70 11.44 15.81
C TYR A 46 9.05 11.38 16.54
N GLN A 47 10.06 12.12 16.07
CA GLN A 47 11.37 12.16 16.73
C GLN A 47 11.31 12.85 18.09
N ALA A 48 10.59 13.96 18.19
CA ALA A 48 10.40 14.68 19.45
C ALA A 48 9.70 13.79 20.49
N PHE A 49 8.59 13.15 20.11
CA PHE A 49 7.86 12.23 20.98
C PHE A 49 8.74 11.04 21.41
N ALA A 50 9.47 10.44 20.47
CA ALA A 50 10.35 9.31 20.77
C ALA A 50 11.44 9.67 21.79
N ARG A 51 12.01 10.88 21.68
CA ARG A 51 13.01 11.39 22.61
C ARG A 51 12.43 11.65 24.01
N GLU A 52 11.28 12.33 24.07
CA GLU A 52 10.57 12.65 25.32
C GLU A 52 10.23 11.40 26.13
N HIS A 53 9.81 10.34 25.43
CA HIS A 53 9.36 9.10 26.04
C HIS A 53 10.46 8.01 26.11
N GLY A 54 11.69 8.29 25.66
CA GLY A 54 12.79 7.33 25.69
C GLY A 54 12.54 6.05 24.85
N VAL A 55 11.80 6.17 23.74
CA VAL A 55 11.42 5.05 22.86
C VAL A 55 12.03 5.18 21.47
N SER A 56 11.94 4.10 20.68
CA SER A 56 12.31 4.14 19.26
C SER A 56 11.35 5.05 18.47
N ARG A 57 11.88 5.75 17.45
CA ARG A 57 11.10 6.56 16.48
C ARG A 57 9.93 5.82 15.82
N HIS A 58 10.00 4.49 15.75
CA HIS A 58 8.94 3.66 15.17
C HIS A 58 7.73 3.48 16.09
N VAL A 59 7.87 3.70 17.40
CA VAL A 59 6.77 3.59 18.37
C VAL A 59 5.67 4.62 18.12
N PRO A 60 5.94 5.94 18.04
CA PRO A 60 4.88 6.92 17.78
C PRO A 60 4.23 6.74 16.40
N GLN A 61 4.99 6.31 15.38
CA GLN A 61 4.42 5.93 14.08
C GLN A 61 3.42 4.76 14.21
N ARG A 62 3.75 3.73 15.01
CA ARG A 62 2.86 2.59 15.26
C ARG A 62 1.63 2.98 16.07
N LEU A 63 1.79 3.83 17.09
CA LEU A 63 0.69 4.36 17.89
C LEU A 63 -0.32 5.11 17.01
N ALA A 64 0.16 6.09 16.23
CA ALA A 64 -0.63 6.86 15.27
C ALA A 64 -1.40 5.95 14.30
N ARG A 65 -0.70 4.99 13.69
CA ARG A 65 -1.31 4.03 12.75
C ARG A 65 -2.40 3.19 13.42
N ALA A 66 -2.13 2.63 14.58
CA ALA A 66 -3.09 1.79 15.30
C ALA A 66 -4.33 2.59 15.72
N SER A 67 -4.16 3.82 16.22
CA SER A 67 -5.29 4.68 16.58
C SER A 67 -6.17 5.05 15.39
N ARG A 68 -5.58 5.39 14.24
CA ARG A 68 -6.35 5.66 13.02
C ARG A 68 -7.12 4.46 12.52
N PHE A 69 -6.48 3.28 12.54
CA PHE A 69 -7.17 2.05 12.20
C PHE A 69 -8.40 1.84 13.09
N LEU A 70 -8.28 2.02 14.41
CA LEU A 70 -9.42 1.89 15.31
C LEU A 70 -10.50 2.96 15.08
N ALA A 71 -10.11 4.17 14.65
CA ALA A 71 -11.07 5.22 14.28
C ALA A 71 -11.85 4.83 13.02
N THR A 72 -11.15 4.39 11.96
CA THR A 72 -11.78 3.88 10.73
C THR A 72 -12.71 2.71 11.01
N LEU A 73 -12.25 1.73 11.80
CA LEU A 73 -13.07 0.58 12.16
C LEU A 73 -14.31 0.98 12.98
N ALA A 74 -14.23 2.03 13.79
CA ALA A 74 -15.36 2.52 14.57
C ALA A 74 -16.41 3.27 13.72
N GLU A 75 -16.01 3.84 12.58
CA GLU A 75 -16.91 4.51 11.64
C GLU A 75 -17.70 3.50 10.78
N GLU A 76 -17.21 2.27 10.65
CA GLU A 76 -17.83 1.20 9.88
C GLU A 76 -18.80 0.37 10.73
N THR A 77 -20.12 0.60 10.63
CA THR A 77 -21.12 -0.31 11.21
C THR A 77 -21.04 -1.67 10.50
N PRO A 78 -20.89 -2.82 11.21
CA PRO A 78 -21.17 -3.06 12.64
C PRO A 78 -19.95 -3.10 13.59
N PHE A 79 -18.78 -2.63 13.18
CA PHE A 79 -17.51 -2.86 13.87
C PHE A 79 -17.17 -1.89 15.01
N GLU A 80 -18.08 -0.97 15.38
CA GLU A 80 -17.88 -0.04 16.50
C GLU A 80 -17.50 -0.76 17.81
N PHE A 81 -18.21 -1.85 18.13
CA PHE A 81 -17.96 -2.63 19.34
C PHE A 81 -16.59 -3.34 19.29
N LEU A 82 -16.21 -3.86 18.12
CA LEU A 82 -14.91 -4.49 17.90
C LEU A 82 -13.77 -3.48 18.07
N ALA A 83 -13.90 -2.28 17.52
CA ALA A 83 -12.93 -1.20 17.66
C ALA A 83 -12.71 -0.82 19.14
N SER A 84 -13.78 -0.78 19.94
CA SER A 84 -13.69 -0.55 21.38
C SER A 84 -12.94 -1.67 22.11
N ARG A 85 -13.28 -2.94 21.84
CA ARG A 85 -12.60 -4.11 22.44
C ARG A 85 -11.13 -4.21 22.06
N LEU A 86 -10.75 -3.80 20.86
CA LEU A 86 -9.35 -3.80 20.43
C LEU A 86 -8.48 -2.78 21.17
N ARG A 87 -9.07 -1.76 21.82
CA ARG A 87 -8.30 -0.78 22.62
C ARG A 87 -7.62 -1.43 23.82
N SER A 88 -8.24 -2.45 24.42
CA SER A 88 -7.67 -3.20 25.55
C SER A 88 -6.71 -4.30 25.11
N GLN A 89 -6.45 -4.46 23.81
CA GLN A 89 -5.47 -5.41 23.31
C GLN A 89 -4.06 -4.79 23.26
N PRO A 90 -3.00 -5.61 23.35
CA PRO A 90 -1.64 -5.11 23.19
C PRO A 90 -1.43 -4.39 21.84
N LEU A 91 -0.73 -3.26 21.85
CA LEU A 91 -0.40 -2.49 20.64
C LEU A 91 0.21 -3.36 19.53
N ALA A 92 0.97 -4.39 19.88
CA ALA A 92 1.55 -5.32 18.92
C ALA A 92 0.49 -6.05 18.10
N SER A 93 -0.55 -6.58 18.76
CA SER A 93 -1.65 -7.28 18.10
C SER A 93 -2.44 -6.33 17.21
N VAL A 94 -2.79 -5.14 17.73
CA VAL A 94 -3.51 -4.12 16.96
C VAL A 94 -2.69 -3.65 15.76
N SER A 95 -1.36 -3.51 15.90
CA SER A 95 -0.47 -3.16 14.78
C SER A 95 -0.47 -4.21 13.67
N VAL A 96 -0.56 -5.51 14.02
CA VAL A 96 -0.62 -6.60 13.04
C VAL A 96 -1.95 -6.55 12.31
N ILE A 97 -3.07 -6.45 13.04
CA ILE A 97 -4.42 -6.33 12.45
C ILE A 97 -4.50 -5.09 11.55
N ALA A 98 -4.10 -3.90 12.02
CA ALA A 98 -4.11 -2.67 11.23
C ALA A 98 -3.26 -2.76 9.95
N ARG A 99 -2.23 -3.63 9.93
CA ARG A 99 -1.45 -3.90 8.73
C ARG A 99 -2.14 -4.88 7.81
N TRP A 100 -2.72 -5.93 8.37
CA TRP A 100 -3.45 -6.96 7.66
C TRP A 100 -4.71 -6.40 7.00
N TYR A 101 -5.47 -5.59 7.73
CA TYR A 101 -6.68 -4.92 7.27
C TYR A 101 -6.46 -4.09 6.01
N ASN A 102 -5.28 -3.49 5.86
CA ASN A 102 -4.96 -2.73 4.65
C ASN A 102 -4.97 -3.58 3.37
N TYR A 103 -4.85 -4.90 3.43
CA TYR A 103 -4.85 -5.74 2.24
C TYR A 103 -5.88 -6.86 2.28
N ALA A 104 -6.39 -7.23 3.45
CA ALA A 104 -7.41 -8.25 3.61
C ALA A 104 -8.36 -7.88 4.77
N PRO A 105 -9.27 -6.91 4.57
CA PRO A 105 -10.14 -6.42 5.64
C PRO A 105 -10.94 -7.53 6.30
N ASP A 106 -11.63 -8.36 5.52
CA ASP A 106 -12.51 -9.42 6.05
C ASP A 106 -11.74 -10.44 6.90
N HIS A 107 -10.53 -10.80 6.47
CA HIS A 107 -9.69 -11.76 7.19
C HIS A 107 -9.11 -11.13 8.46
N ALA A 108 -8.64 -9.88 8.37
CA ALA A 108 -8.13 -9.13 9.50
C ALA A 108 -9.23 -8.87 10.55
N THR A 109 -10.47 -8.60 10.13
CA THR A 109 -11.62 -8.41 11.01
C THR A 109 -11.97 -9.72 11.73
N ARG A 110 -12.06 -10.85 11.03
CA ARG A 110 -12.27 -12.16 11.67
C ARG A 110 -11.16 -12.50 12.67
N ALA A 111 -9.91 -12.27 12.30
CA ALA A 111 -8.78 -12.48 13.20
C ALA A 111 -8.80 -11.50 14.39
N ALA A 112 -9.31 -10.28 14.21
CA ALA A 112 -9.50 -9.33 15.29
C ALA A 112 -10.58 -9.81 16.28
N GLU A 113 -11.70 -10.34 15.79
CA GLU A 113 -12.75 -10.97 16.61
C GLU A 113 -12.19 -12.15 17.41
N ASP A 114 -11.49 -13.07 16.73
CA ASP A 114 -10.89 -14.22 17.38
C ASP A 114 -9.83 -13.83 18.42
N LEU A 115 -9.07 -12.76 18.19
CA LEU A 115 -8.13 -12.20 19.16
C LEU A 115 -8.86 -11.65 20.39
N VAL A 116 -9.88 -10.80 20.21
CA VAL A 116 -10.59 -10.20 21.35
C VAL A 116 -11.38 -11.23 22.17
N ASP A 117 -11.81 -12.32 21.52
CA ASP A 117 -12.46 -13.47 22.16
C ASP A 117 -11.45 -14.43 22.82
N GLY A 118 -10.14 -14.19 22.69
CA GLY A 118 -9.09 -15.01 23.27
C GLY A 118 -8.88 -16.36 22.58
N LYS A 119 -9.43 -16.56 21.38
CA LYS A 119 -9.29 -17.79 20.59
C LYS A 119 -7.90 -17.91 19.94
N ILE A 120 -7.28 -16.77 19.63
CA ILE A 120 -5.91 -16.72 19.11
C ILE A 120 -5.02 -15.79 19.93
N SER A 121 -3.75 -16.17 20.04
CA SER A 121 -2.71 -15.33 20.63
C SER A 121 -2.02 -14.46 19.57
N LEU A 122 -1.17 -13.52 19.99
CA LEU A 122 -0.33 -12.71 19.07
C LEU A 122 0.51 -13.59 18.12
N THR A 123 1.03 -14.72 18.60
CA THR A 123 1.80 -15.65 17.76
C THR A 123 0.92 -16.27 16.69
N GLY A 124 -0.30 -16.70 17.05
CA GLY A 124 -1.29 -17.22 16.11
C GLY A 124 -1.72 -16.18 15.07
N LEU A 125 -1.96 -14.95 15.51
CA LEU A 125 -2.30 -13.81 14.64
C LEU A 125 -1.21 -13.55 13.58
N ILE A 126 0.07 -13.55 13.98
CA ILE A 126 1.19 -13.37 13.05
C ILE A 126 1.31 -14.54 12.07
N ALA A 127 1.06 -15.76 12.52
CA ALA A 127 1.10 -16.94 11.66
C ALA A 127 0.00 -16.90 10.59
N GLN A 128 -1.24 -16.56 10.98
CA GLN A 128 -2.34 -16.40 10.03
C GLN A 128 -2.08 -15.26 9.04
N GLU A 129 -1.62 -14.09 9.50
CA GLU A 129 -1.30 -12.95 8.64
C GLU A 129 -0.24 -13.30 7.57
N ARG A 130 0.73 -14.14 7.93
CA ARG A 130 1.76 -14.64 7.01
C ARG A 130 1.23 -15.68 6.05
N ALA A 131 0.39 -16.60 6.51
CA ALA A 131 -0.26 -17.58 5.66
C ALA A 131 -1.09 -16.88 4.57
N ASP A 132 -1.90 -15.90 4.96
CA ASP A 132 -2.67 -15.06 4.04
C ASP A 132 -1.80 -14.32 3.02
N ARG A 133 -0.63 -13.80 3.44
CA ARG A 133 0.29 -13.17 2.48
C ARG A 133 0.87 -14.16 1.48
N SER A 134 1.07 -15.40 1.90
CA SER A 134 1.75 -16.41 1.09
C SER A 134 0.87 -16.99 -0.01
N THR A 135 -0.47 -16.94 0.15
CA THR A 135 -1.38 -17.39 -0.90
C THR A 135 -1.41 -16.42 -2.08
N GLY A 136 -1.11 -15.14 -1.85
CA GLY A 136 -1.18 -14.10 -2.88
C GLY A 136 -2.60 -13.89 -3.41
N GLU A 137 -3.61 -14.44 -2.76
CA GLU A 137 -5.01 -14.35 -3.18
C GLU A 137 -5.50 -12.90 -3.10
N ARG A 138 -6.29 -12.51 -4.11
CA ARG A 138 -6.99 -11.24 -4.12
C ARG A 138 -8.01 -11.24 -2.99
N VAL A 139 -7.87 -10.30 -2.06
CA VAL A 139 -8.89 -10.10 -1.02
C VAL A 139 -9.82 -8.96 -1.42
N ALA A 140 -11.11 -9.25 -1.44
CA ALA A 140 -12.15 -8.22 -1.59
C ALA A 140 -11.96 -7.15 -0.49
N GLY A 141 -11.96 -5.87 -0.86
CA GLY A 141 -11.78 -4.76 0.07
C GLY A 141 -10.31 -4.31 0.35
N ALA A 142 -9.30 -4.92 -0.27
CA ALA A 142 -7.91 -4.45 -0.14
C ALA A 142 -7.78 -2.93 -0.42
N THR A 143 -6.97 -2.21 0.36
CA THR A 143 -6.64 -0.79 0.08
C THR A 143 -5.89 -0.66 -1.26
N ASP A 144 -5.98 0.50 -1.90
CA ASP A 144 -5.35 0.78 -3.21
C ASP A 144 -3.87 0.39 -3.26
N ARG A 145 -3.14 0.59 -2.16
CA ARG A 145 -1.72 0.22 -2.06
C ARG A 145 -1.47 -1.28 -2.11
N ALA A 146 -2.33 -2.06 -1.45
CA ALA A 146 -2.23 -3.51 -1.41
C ALA A 146 -2.57 -4.10 -2.77
N TRP A 147 -3.67 -3.65 -3.36
CA TRP A 147 -4.05 -4.01 -4.71
C TRP A 147 -2.94 -3.68 -5.72
N GLN A 148 -2.34 -2.49 -5.67
CA GLN A 148 -1.23 -2.13 -6.56
C GLN A 148 0.00 -3.01 -6.37
N THR A 149 0.26 -3.47 -5.14
CA THR A 149 1.38 -4.39 -4.89
C THR A 149 1.09 -5.75 -5.52
N TYR A 150 -0.12 -6.29 -5.33
CA TYR A 150 -0.57 -7.52 -6.00
C TYR A 150 -0.51 -7.40 -7.53
N ALA A 151 -1.11 -6.35 -8.09
CA ALA A 151 -1.11 -6.10 -9.53
C ALA A 151 0.29 -5.87 -10.09
N SER A 152 1.22 -5.28 -9.31
CA SER A 152 2.62 -5.16 -9.73
C SER A 152 3.27 -6.53 -9.87
N VAL A 153 3.04 -7.43 -8.91
CA VAL A 153 3.59 -8.80 -8.94
C VAL A 153 3.01 -9.57 -10.13
N LYS A 154 1.68 -9.57 -10.31
CA LYS A 154 1.03 -10.25 -11.43
C LYS A 154 1.44 -9.71 -12.80
N ALA A 155 1.57 -8.40 -12.92
CA ALA A 155 2.07 -7.79 -14.14
C ALA A 155 3.53 -8.17 -14.41
N SER A 156 4.40 -8.20 -13.38
CA SER A 156 5.78 -8.68 -13.55
C SER A 156 5.85 -10.13 -13.99
N GLU A 157 5.10 -11.04 -13.34
CA GLU A 157 5.02 -12.46 -13.73
C GLU A 157 4.59 -12.61 -15.19
N PHE A 158 3.56 -11.86 -15.61
CA PHE A 158 3.08 -11.86 -16.99
C PHE A 158 4.12 -11.34 -17.98
N VAL A 159 4.79 -10.23 -17.63
CA VAL A 159 5.84 -9.62 -18.46
C VAL A 159 7.05 -10.54 -18.58
N GLU A 160 7.48 -11.20 -17.51
CA GLU A 160 8.58 -12.18 -17.55
C GLU A 160 8.24 -13.36 -18.48
N GLY A 161 6.98 -13.78 -18.53
CA GLY A 161 6.51 -14.80 -19.46
C GLY A 161 6.59 -14.39 -20.94
N LEU A 162 6.28 -13.13 -21.27
CA LEU A 162 6.35 -12.61 -22.63
C LEU A 162 7.74 -12.12 -23.03
N TYR A 163 8.49 -11.59 -22.07
CA TYR A 163 9.78 -10.93 -22.23
C TYR A 163 10.76 -11.45 -21.16
N PRO A 164 11.38 -12.63 -21.33
CA PRO A 164 12.21 -13.26 -20.29
C PRO A 164 13.42 -12.44 -19.83
N ALA A 165 13.90 -11.52 -20.66
CA ALA A 165 15.00 -10.60 -20.34
C ALA A 165 14.53 -9.29 -19.68
N ALA A 166 13.22 -9.10 -19.49
CA ALA A 166 12.67 -7.89 -18.93
C ALA A 166 13.09 -7.72 -17.46
N LYS A 167 13.59 -6.53 -17.12
CA LYS A 167 13.93 -6.19 -15.73
C LYS A 167 13.11 -5.00 -15.27
N PHE A 168 12.41 -5.17 -14.16
CA PHE A 168 11.64 -4.09 -13.56
C PHE A 168 12.55 -2.93 -13.12
N VAL A 169 12.28 -1.72 -13.60
CA VAL A 169 13.08 -0.52 -13.31
C VAL A 169 12.30 0.60 -12.65
N TRP A 170 10.98 0.62 -12.77
CA TRP A 170 10.17 1.73 -12.24
C TRP A 170 8.69 1.38 -12.06
N ALA A 171 8.03 1.99 -11.07
CA ALA A 171 6.58 2.01 -10.95
C ALA A 171 6.05 3.39 -10.52
N ALA A 172 4.98 3.85 -11.16
CA ALA A 172 4.03 4.81 -10.59
C ALA A 172 2.80 4.06 -10.10
N ARG A 173 2.74 3.94 -8.77
CA ARG A 173 1.58 3.54 -8.01
C ARG A 173 0.62 4.72 -7.95
N GLY A 174 -0.56 4.61 -8.57
CA GLY A 174 -1.62 5.62 -8.43
C GLY A 174 -1.95 5.84 -6.95
N TRP A 175 -2.38 7.03 -6.55
CA TRP A 175 -2.91 7.30 -5.21
C TRP A 175 -1.93 7.09 -4.03
N GLY A 176 -1.02 8.06 -3.87
CA GLY A 176 -0.32 8.30 -2.61
C GLY A 176 0.90 9.22 -2.78
N PRO A 177 1.15 10.19 -1.87
CA PRO A 177 2.34 11.05 -1.93
C PRO A 177 3.67 10.30 -1.70
N ASP A 178 3.63 9.07 -1.14
CA ASP A 178 4.78 8.39 -0.54
C ASP A 178 5.17 7.04 -1.21
N GLY A 179 4.89 6.85 -2.50
CA GLY A 179 5.45 5.72 -3.25
C GLY A 179 6.95 5.90 -3.52
N PRO A 180 7.79 4.84 -3.47
CA PRO A 180 9.20 4.95 -3.82
C PRO A 180 9.34 5.39 -5.28
N ARG A 181 9.70 6.67 -5.47
CA ARG A 181 10.11 7.21 -6.77
C ARG A 181 11.54 6.77 -7.00
N PHE A 182 11.74 5.65 -7.70
CA PHE A 182 13.07 5.32 -8.19
C PHE A 182 13.51 6.40 -9.20
N ASN A 183 14.79 6.78 -9.14
CA ASN A 183 15.36 7.99 -9.77
C ASN A 183 15.21 8.11 -11.30
N ASN A 184 14.64 7.12 -11.97
CA ASN A 184 14.36 7.18 -13.40
C ASN A 184 12.96 7.78 -13.60
N LYS A 185 12.89 9.11 -13.66
CA LYS A 185 11.67 9.82 -14.07
C LYS A 185 11.32 9.40 -15.49
N ILE A 186 10.29 8.57 -15.66
CA ILE A 186 9.66 8.44 -16.96
C ILE A 186 8.94 9.77 -17.24
N PRO A 187 9.34 10.54 -18.27
CA PRO A 187 8.74 11.84 -18.53
C PRO A 187 7.31 11.67 -19.06
N GLY A 188 6.43 12.63 -18.78
CA GLY A 188 5.22 12.86 -19.57
C GLY A 188 3.88 12.71 -18.84
N LEU A 189 2.83 12.42 -19.61
CA LEU A 189 1.44 12.55 -19.19
C LEU A 189 0.99 11.48 -18.20
N LEU A 190 1.60 10.28 -18.20
CA LEU A 190 1.21 9.17 -17.30
C LEU A 190 1.35 9.57 -15.83
N GLY A 191 2.44 10.24 -15.44
CA GLY A 191 2.63 10.75 -14.08
C GLY A 191 1.65 11.88 -13.68
N ARG A 192 0.87 12.40 -14.64
CA ARG A 192 -0.14 13.45 -14.44
C ARG A 192 -1.58 12.92 -14.50
N MET A 193 -1.80 11.67 -14.89
CA MET A 193 -3.13 11.03 -14.91
C MET A 193 -3.57 10.66 -13.50
N LYS A 194 -3.88 11.67 -12.68
CA LYS A 194 -4.24 11.52 -11.26
C LYS A 194 -5.53 10.72 -11.01
N PHE A 195 -6.34 10.50 -12.05
CA PHE A 195 -7.72 10.02 -11.93
C PHE A 195 -7.95 8.63 -12.53
N LEU A 196 -6.91 7.97 -13.03
CA LEU A 196 -7.03 6.58 -13.46
C LEU A 196 -6.57 5.66 -12.31
N PRO A 197 -7.37 4.67 -11.89
CA PRO A 197 -6.90 3.56 -11.07
C PRO A 197 -5.99 2.65 -11.90
N SER A 198 -4.91 3.22 -12.44
CA SER A 198 -3.92 2.52 -13.23
C SER A 198 -2.62 2.45 -12.45
N LEU A 199 -2.03 1.27 -12.49
CA LEU A 199 -0.65 1.07 -12.07
C LEU A 199 0.22 1.16 -13.32
N HIS A 200 1.21 2.03 -13.31
CA HIS A 200 2.17 2.13 -14.40
C HIS A 200 3.50 1.55 -13.94
N LEU A 201 4.05 0.65 -14.74
CA LEU A 201 5.31 -0.03 -14.52
C LEU A 201 6.20 0.23 -15.74
N ALA A 202 7.51 0.13 -15.55
CA ALA A 202 8.43 0.08 -16.66
C ALA A 202 9.51 -0.97 -16.44
N PHE A 203 9.90 -1.57 -17.56
CA PHE A 203 10.90 -2.61 -17.65
C PHE A 203 11.94 -2.22 -18.70
N THR A 204 13.19 -2.62 -18.52
CA THR A 204 14.18 -2.64 -19.60
C THR A 204 14.12 -3.99 -20.30
N VAL A 205 14.14 -4.01 -21.63
CA VAL A 205 14.01 -5.25 -22.42
C VAL A 205 15.21 -5.39 -23.35
N SER A 206 16.08 -6.36 -23.06
CA SER A 206 17.27 -6.77 -23.85
C SER A 206 18.34 -5.70 -24.08
N ASP A 207 17.96 -4.47 -24.40
CA ASP A 207 18.77 -3.26 -24.53
C ASP A 207 18.45 -2.33 -23.33
N PRO A 208 19.46 -1.86 -22.57
CA PRO A 208 19.24 -0.96 -21.44
C PRO A 208 18.52 0.35 -21.80
N ASP A 209 18.57 0.80 -23.05
CA ASP A 209 17.94 2.04 -23.51
C ASP A 209 16.52 1.82 -24.06
N ARG A 210 16.09 0.56 -24.21
CA ARG A 210 14.74 0.22 -24.67
C ARG A 210 13.83 -0.12 -23.49
N HIS A 211 12.80 0.70 -23.33
CA HIS A 211 11.85 0.58 -22.22
C HIS A 211 10.50 0.03 -22.68
N LEU A 212 10.02 -0.97 -21.96
CA LEU A 212 8.65 -1.46 -22.01
C LEU A 212 7.84 -0.76 -20.93
N LEU A 213 6.84 0.01 -21.33
CA LEU A 213 5.86 0.62 -20.44
C LEU A 213 4.66 -0.31 -20.30
N VAL A 214 4.39 -0.72 -19.07
CA VAL A 214 3.25 -1.59 -18.76
C VAL A 214 2.24 -0.82 -17.93
N CYS A 215 1.01 -0.77 -18.39
CA CYS A 215 -0.09 -0.12 -17.68
C CYS A 215 -1.12 -1.16 -17.31
N VAL A 216 -1.43 -1.27 -16.01
CA VAL A 216 -2.43 -2.19 -15.49
C VAL A 216 -3.70 -1.41 -15.18
N LEU A 217 -4.76 -1.70 -15.92
CA LEU A 217 -6.13 -1.30 -15.65
C LEU A 217 -6.80 -2.34 -14.76
N SER A 218 -7.35 -1.91 -13.62
CA SER A 218 -7.99 -2.82 -12.66
C SER A 218 -9.38 -2.39 -12.23
N ALA A 219 -10.24 -3.36 -11.94
CA ALA A 219 -11.57 -3.13 -11.41
C ALA A 219 -11.61 -2.96 -9.88
N GLN A 220 -10.52 -2.53 -9.22
CA GLN A 220 -10.55 -2.31 -7.78
C GLN A 220 -11.61 -1.24 -7.45
N GLY A 221 -12.65 -1.66 -6.74
CA GLY A 221 -13.91 -0.94 -6.60
C GLY A 221 -14.81 -1.19 -7.81
N GLU A 222 -15.93 -1.88 -7.59
CA GLU A 222 -16.94 -2.38 -8.55
C GLU A 222 -17.60 -1.33 -9.48
N LYS A 223 -17.05 -0.11 -9.56
CA LYS A 223 -17.56 0.90 -10.48
C LYS A 223 -17.04 0.61 -11.88
N ARG A 224 -17.96 0.16 -12.73
CA ARG A 224 -17.79 0.09 -14.18
C ARG A 224 -17.12 1.38 -14.68
N ARG A 225 -15.98 1.23 -15.35
CA ARG A 225 -15.22 2.38 -15.84
C ARG A 225 -15.98 3.05 -16.97
N VAL A 226 -15.90 4.38 -17.02
CA VAL A 226 -16.44 5.13 -18.16
C VAL A 226 -15.53 4.86 -19.36
N PRO A 227 -16.04 4.42 -20.51
CA PRO A 227 -15.23 4.12 -21.70
C PRO A 227 -14.23 5.22 -22.09
N THR A 228 -14.57 6.48 -21.80
CA THR A 228 -13.72 7.65 -22.01
C THR A 228 -12.37 7.55 -21.29
N ALA A 229 -12.33 6.97 -20.09
CA ALA A 229 -11.10 6.80 -19.31
C ALA A 229 -10.15 5.77 -19.95
N ILE A 230 -10.70 4.68 -20.47
CA ILE A 230 -9.95 3.65 -21.21
C ILE A 230 -9.41 4.26 -22.50
N ALA A 231 -10.24 5.00 -23.24
CA ALA A 231 -9.82 5.68 -24.46
C ALA A 231 -8.68 6.68 -24.22
N GLN A 232 -8.76 7.50 -23.15
CA GLN A 232 -7.68 8.42 -22.76
C GLN A 232 -6.37 7.70 -22.45
N LEU A 233 -6.44 6.55 -21.77
CA LEU A 233 -5.25 5.76 -21.50
C LEU A 233 -4.66 5.19 -22.78
N VAL A 234 -5.48 4.56 -23.64
CA VAL A 234 -5.03 4.02 -24.94
C VAL A 234 -4.36 5.11 -25.77
N LEU A 235 -4.99 6.28 -25.93
CA LEU A 235 -4.42 7.43 -26.64
C LEU A 235 -3.07 7.88 -26.05
N THR A 236 -2.97 7.89 -24.71
CA THR A 236 -1.73 8.23 -24.03
C THR A 236 -0.64 7.21 -24.35
N LEU A 237 -0.96 5.92 -24.28
CA LEU A 237 -0.05 4.80 -24.56
C LEU A 237 0.42 4.80 -26.02
N THR A 238 -0.48 4.99 -26.97
CA THR A 238 -0.14 5.19 -28.39
C THR A 238 0.82 6.37 -28.56
N GLY A 239 0.64 7.45 -27.79
CA GLY A 239 1.57 8.59 -27.77
C GLY A 239 2.99 8.23 -27.30
N TYR A 240 3.12 7.31 -26.33
CA TYR A 240 4.43 6.79 -25.90
C TYR A 240 5.02 5.83 -26.92
N ALA A 241 4.21 4.97 -27.54
CA ALA A 241 4.66 4.08 -28.61
C ALA A 241 5.34 4.86 -29.75
N ARG A 242 4.72 5.98 -30.15
CA ARG A 242 5.29 6.92 -31.15
C ARG A 242 6.62 7.56 -30.74
N ARG A 243 6.95 7.57 -29.44
CA ARG A 243 8.23 8.06 -28.92
C ARG A 243 9.28 6.95 -28.81
N GLY A 244 8.99 5.76 -29.32
CA GLY A 244 9.91 4.62 -29.34
C GLY A 244 9.83 3.72 -28.11
N TYR A 245 8.80 3.85 -27.28
CA TYR A 245 8.57 2.93 -26.16
C TYR A 245 7.80 1.71 -26.66
N ASP A 246 8.13 0.52 -26.13
CA ASP A 246 7.20 -0.60 -26.24
C ASP A 246 6.10 -0.41 -25.20
N VAL A 247 4.84 -0.70 -25.56
CA VAL A 247 3.72 -0.42 -24.68
C VAL A 247 2.78 -1.60 -24.56
N LEU A 248 2.52 -1.99 -23.32
CA LEU A 248 1.65 -3.09 -22.93
C LEU A 248 0.54 -2.57 -22.02
N LEU A 249 -0.71 -2.81 -22.40
CA LEU A 249 -1.89 -2.57 -21.59
C LEU A 249 -2.40 -3.91 -21.03
N LEU A 250 -2.38 -4.05 -19.72
CA LEU A 250 -2.92 -5.19 -19.00
C LEU A 250 -4.28 -4.79 -18.40
N VAL A 251 -5.32 -5.55 -18.66
CA VAL A 251 -6.69 -5.27 -18.22
C VAL A 251 -7.22 -6.43 -17.39
N GLY A 252 -7.82 -6.12 -16.24
CA GLY A 252 -8.38 -7.13 -15.35
C GLY A 252 -9.79 -7.63 -15.71
N LEU A 253 -10.47 -6.98 -16.65
CA LEU A 253 -11.83 -7.32 -17.10
C LEU A 253 -11.88 -7.49 -18.63
N SER A 254 -12.65 -8.47 -19.08
CA SER A 254 -12.92 -8.73 -20.50
C SER A 254 -13.55 -7.54 -21.21
N GLU A 255 -14.49 -6.87 -20.55
CA GLU A 255 -15.24 -5.73 -21.10
C GLU A 255 -14.33 -4.52 -21.31
N ASP A 256 -13.38 -4.29 -20.39
CA ASP A 256 -12.38 -3.23 -20.53
C ASP A 256 -11.40 -3.55 -21.68
N LEU A 257 -11.08 -4.83 -21.89
CA LEU A 257 -10.26 -5.28 -23.01
C LEU A 257 -10.94 -5.03 -24.35
N GLU A 258 -12.24 -5.34 -24.45
CA GLU A 258 -13.03 -5.09 -25.66
C GLU A 258 -13.06 -3.59 -25.99
N VAL A 259 -13.31 -2.73 -25.00
CA VAL A 259 -13.28 -1.27 -25.20
C VAL A 259 -11.89 -0.82 -25.66
N ALA A 260 -10.81 -1.31 -25.05
CA ALA A 260 -9.45 -0.96 -25.44
C ALA A 260 -9.14 -1.37 -26.90
N ARG A 261 -9.55 -2.57 -27.32
CA ARG A 261 -9.38 -3.06 -28.70
C ARG A 261 -10.16 -2.22 -29.70
N ILE A 262 -11.43 -1.91 -29.41
CA ILE A 262 -12.24 -1.03 -30.27
C ILE A 262 -11.55 0.33 -30.47
N VAL A 263 -11.00 0.93 -29.41
CA VAL A 263 -10.29 2.21 -29.52
C VAL A 263 -9.02 2.06 -30.37
N LEU A 264 -8.24 1.00 -30.19
CA LEU A 264 -7.02 0.75 -30.98
C LEU A 264 -7.32 0.55 -32.47
N ASP A 265 -8.37 -0.20 -32.78
CA ASP A 265 -8.84 -0.42 -34.14
C ASP A 265 -9.31 0.89 -34.79
N GLN A 266 -10.06 1.71 -34.06
CA GLN A 266 -10.50 3.03 -34.53
C GLN A 266 -9.34 4.01 -34.78
N LEU A 267 -8.24 3.86 -34.04
CA LEU A 267 -7.02 4.64 -34.30
C LEU A 267 -6.25 4.14 -35.54
N GLY A 268 -6.61 2.98 -36.09
CA GLY A 268 -5.92 2.34 -37.22
C GLY A 268 -4.52 1.88 -36.85
N ARG A 269 -4.28 1.58 -35.56
CA ARG A 269 -2.94 1.27 -35.02
C ARG A 269 -2.99 0.20 -33.92
N PRO A 270 -3.46 -1.02 -34.25
CA PRO A 270 -3.56 -2.10 -33.27
C PRO A 270 -2.21 -2.50 -32.68
N ASP A 271 -1.11 -2.31 -33.42
CA ASP A 271 0.23 -2.75 -33.01
C ASP A 271 0.96 -1.74 -32.11
N ASP A 272 0.49 -0.49 -32.03
CA ASP A 272 1.13 0.56 -31.20
C ASP A 272 1.00 0.24 -29.69
N VAL A 273 -0.04 -0.53 -29.28
CA VAL A 273 -0.24 -0.93 -27.87
C VAL A 273 -0.75 -2.37 -27.83
N GLN A 274 0.03 -3.27 -27.23
CA GLN A 274 -0.41 -4.65 -27.00
C GLN A 274 -1.38 -4.68 -25.82
N ALA A 275 -2.64 -5.10 -26.03
CA ALA A 275 -3.65 -5.18 -24.98
C ALA A 275 -3.98 -6.63 -24.61
N HIS A 276 -3.77 -7.00 -23.35
CA HIS A 276 -3.95 -8.36 -22.84
C HIS A 276 -4.82 -8.40 -21.59
N LEU A 277 -5.62 -9.47 -21.47
CA LEU A 277 -6.27 -9.80 -20.22
C LEU A 277 -5.19 -10.25 -19.22
N LEU A 278 -5.20 -9.64 -18.05
CA LEU A 278 -4.41 -10.08 -16.90
C LEU A 278 -5.37 -10.69 -15.90
N ASP A 279 -5.15 -11.96 -15.59
CA ASP A 279 -5.91 -12.62 -14.55
C ASP A 279 -5.53 -12.01 -13.18
N LEU A 280 -6.43 -11.17 -12.69
CA LEU A 280 -6.38 -10.54 -11.38
C LEU A 280 -7.49 -11.10 -10.49
N SER A 281 -8.09 -12.25 -10.84
CA SER A 281 -9.05 -12.93 -9.96
C SER A 281 -8.36 -13.51 -8.72
#